data_AF-A0A2N3I812-F1
#
_entry.id   AF-A0A2N3I812-F1
#
_cell.length_a   1.000
_cell.length_b   1.000
_cell.length_c   1.000
_cell.angle_alpha   90.00
_cell.angle_beta   90.00
_cell.angle_gamma   90.00
#
_symmetry.space_group_name_H-M   'P 1'
#
loop_
_entity.id
_entity.type
_entity.pdbx_description
1 polymer ?
#
loop_
_entity_poly.entity_id
_entity_poly.type
_entity_poly.pdbx_seq_one_letter_code
_entity_poly.pdbx_strand_id
1 'polypeptide(L)'
;MIKDSKNKIIGITILIVNIIWTGDWIWLFYGYHFTGNLWLFMYPDWILITNMILGIVGIIIGINLIKNKFGIKKALIMDIPLLIIGFLISFIIPM
;
A
#
# COMPACT_ATOMS: atom_id res chain seq x y z
N MET A 1 8.98 12.81 -24.01
CA MET A 1 8.71 11.48 -24.57
C MET A 1 9.27 10.33 -23.73
N ILE A 2 10.58 10.04 -23.70
CA ILE A 2 11.11 8.86 -22.94
C ILE A 2 10.89 8.98 -21.41
N LYS A 3 11.03 10.20 -20.87
CA LYS A 3 10.81 10.50 -19.44
C LYS A 3 9.35 10.23 -19.03
N ASP A 4 8.39 10.58 -19.88
CA ASP A 4 6.97 10.39 -19.64
C ASP A 4 6.59 8.90 -19.64
N SER A 5 7.18 8.12 -20.55
CA SER A 5 6.98 6.67 -20.60
C SER A 5 7.54 5.97 -19.35
N LYS A 6 8.73 6.36 -18.87
CA LYS A 6 9.33 5.80 -17.66
C LYS A 6 8.51 6.12 -16.40
N ASN A 7 8.07 7.38 -16.26
CA ASN A 7 7.21 7.79 -15.15
C ASN A 7 5.88 7.01 -15.15
N LYS A 8 5.25 6.83 -16.32
CA LYS A 8 4.02 6.04 -16.45
C LYS A 8 4.21 4.59 -16.03
N ILE A 9 5.24 3.91 -16.55
CA ILE A 9 5.50 2.49 -16.22
C ILE A 9 5.70 2.33 -14.72
N ILE A 10 6.61 3.12 -14.12
CA ILE A 10 6.91 3.02 -12.69
C ILE A 10 5.70 3.43 -11.84
N GLY A 11 4.98 4.47 -12.25
CA GLY A 11 3.78 4.91 -11.55
C GLY A 11 2.65 3.88 -11.58
N ILE A 12 2.48 3.16 -12.69
CA ILE A 12 1.54 2.02 -12.79
C ILE A 12 1.99 0.88 -11.88
N THR A 13 3.29 0.56 -11.83
CA THR A 13 3.81 -0.46 -10.90
C THR A 13 3.50 -0.10 -9.45
N ILE A 14 3.82 1.13 -9.02
CA ILE A 14 3.52 1.63 -7.67
C ILE A 14 2.03 1.54 -7.39
N LEU A 15 1.19 1.95 -8.35
CA LEU A 15 -0.26 1.92 -8.23
C LEU A 15 -0.80 0.50 -8.03
N ILE A 16 -0.38 -0.46 -8.86
CA ILE A 16 -0.83 -1.85 -8.78
C ILE A 16 -0.41 -2.48 -7.45
N VAL A 17 0.85 -2.30 -7.05
CA VAL A 17 1.37 -2.84 -5.78
C VAL A 17 0.55 -2.33 -4.60
N ASN A 18 0.27 -1.02 -4.56
CA ASN A 18 -0.50 -0.45 -3.46
C ASN A 18 -1.99 -0.76 -3.50
N ILE A 19 -2.58 -1.00 -4.69
CA ILE A 19 -3.96 -1.51 -4.80
C ILE A 19 -4.06 -2.91 -4.22
N ILE A 20 -3.14 -3.81 -4.59
CA ILE A 20 -3.09 -5.18 -4.06
C ILE A 20 -2.92 -5.13 -2.54
N TRP A 21 -1.93 -4.36 -2.05
CA TRP A 21 -1.69 -4.17 -0.63
C TRP A 21 -2.95 -3.71 0.11
N THR A 22 -3.58 -2.63 -0.35
CA THR A 22 -4.79 -2.10 0.27
C THR A 22 -5.94 -3.11 0.24
N GLY A 23 -6.10 -3.83 -0.87
CA GLY A 23 -7.12 -4.86 -1.04
C GLY A 23 -6.99 -6.01 -0.05
N ASP A 24 -5.76 -6.50 0.17
CA ASP A 24 -5.48 -7.57 1.13
C ASP A 24 -5.87 -7.15 2.56
N TRP A 25 -5.53 -5.93 2.96
CA TRP A 25 -5.88 -5.40 4.28
C TRP A 25 -7.38 -5.14 4.45
N ILE A 26 -8.07 -4.66 3.41
CA ILE A 26 -9.53 -4.54 3.40
C ILE A 26 -10.17 -5.92 3.55
N TRP A 27 -9.67 -6.93 2.83
CA TRP A 27 -10.19 -8.28 2.87
C TRP A 27 -10.02 -8.92 4.25
N LEU A 28 -8.85 -8.75 4.88
CA LEU A 28 -8.61 -9.19 6.26
C LEU A 28 -9.55 -8.48 7.25
N PHE A 29 -9.65 -7.15 7.17
CA PHE A 29 -10.56 -6.39 8.02
C PHE A 29 -12.01 -6.85 7.87
N TYR A 30 -12.45 -7.07 6.63
CA TYR A 30 -13.79 -7.58 6.35
C TYR A 30 -13.98 -8.98 6.94
N GLY A 31 -13.00 -9.85 6.74
CA GLY A 31 -12.95 -11.21 7.25
C GLY A 31 -13.05 -11.30 8.77
N TYR A 32 -12.41 -10.38 9.49
CA TYR A 32 -12.39 -10.39 10.96
C TYR A 32 -13.71 -9.94 11.58
N HIS A 33 -14.45 -9.03 10.92
CA HIS A 33 -15.60 -8.36 11.52
C HIS A 33 -16.94 -8.81 10.96
N PHE A 34 -16.98 -9.23 9.70
CA PHE A 34 -18.23 -9.47 8.97
C PHE A 34 -18.36 -10.90 8.46
N THR A 35 -17.34 -11.74 8.68
CA THR A 35 -17.39 -13.16 8.36
C THR A 35 -17.18 -13.99 9.63
N GLY A 36 -17.88 -15.12 9.76
CA GLY A 36 -17.68 -16.06 10.86
C GLY A 36 -16.42 -16.92 10.73
N ASN A 37 -15.45 -16.49 9.91
CA ASN A 37 -14.24 -17.25 9.65
C ASN A 37 -13.34 -17.25 10.88
N LEU A 38 -12.83 -18.43 11.25
CA LEU A 38 -11.83 -18.59 12.30
C LEU A 38 -10.44 -18.39 11.70
N TRP A 39 -9.74 -17.37 12.19
CA TRP A 39 -8.39 -17.02 11.76
C TRP A 39 -7.37 -17.56 12.76
N LEU A 40 -6.29 -18.19 12.27
CA LEU A 40 -5.20 -18.67 13.12
C LEU A 40 -4.49 -17.52 13.86
N PHE A 41 -4.41 -16.35 13.22
CA PHE A 41 -3.84 -15.13 13.76
C PHE A 41 -4.69 -13.93 13.32
N MET A 42 -4.92 -13.01 14.25
CA MET A 42 -5.68 -11.78 14.00
C MET A 42 -4.82 -10.57 14.29
N TYR A 43 -4.66 -9.71 13.29
CA TYR A 43 -4.09 -8.39 13.49
C TYR A 43 -5.06 -7.50 14.26
N PRO A 44 -4.58 -6.69 15.23
CA PRO A 44 -5.36 -5.60 15.80
C PRO A 44 -5.90 -4.65 14.73
N ASP A 45 -7.12 -4.16 14.89
CA ASP A 45 -7.80 -3.31 13.89
C ASP A 45 -7.01 -2.07 13.50
N TRP A 46 -6.30 -1.47 14.46
CA TRP A 46 -5.49 -0.30 14.18
C TRP A 46 -4.33 -0.61 13.23
N ILE A 47 -3.80 -1.84 13.22
CA ILE A 47 -2.78 -2.28 12.24
C ILE A 47 -3.41 -2.40 10.85
N LEU A 48 -4.60 -3.00 10.77
CA LEU A 48 -5.36 -3.13 9.51
C LEU A 48 -5.64 -1.74 8.92
N ILE A 49 -6.21 -0.85 9.72
CA ILE A 49 -6.56 0.53 9.33
C ILE A 49 -5.31 1.31 8.91
N THR A 50 -4.22 1.20 9.68
CA THR A 50 -2.96 1.87 9.35
C THR A 50 -2.44 1.41 7.99
N ASN A 51 -2.41 0.10 7.74
CA ASN A 51 -1.93 -0.42 6.47
C ASN A 51 -2.84 -0.06 5.28
N MET A 52 -4.16 -0.01 5.48
CA MET A 52 -5.09 0.52 4.47
C MET A 52 -4.78 1.97 4.13
N ILE A 53 -4.54 2.83 5.14
CA ILE A 53 -4.18 4.23 4.93
C ILE A 53 -2.84 4.35 4.17
N LEU A 54 -1.82 3.60 4.57
CA LEU A 54 -0.51 3.60 3.91
C LEU A 54 -0.63 3.20 2.43
N GLY A 55 -1.39 2.14 2.14
CA GLY A 55 -1.66 1.71 0.77
C GLY A 55 -2.41 2.76 -0.05
N ILE A 56 -3.43 3.42 0.50
CA ILE A 56 -4.13 4.53 -0.17
C ILE A 56 -3.18 5.68 -0.48
N VAL A 57 -2.27 6.03 0.44
CA VAL A 57 -1.24 7.06 0.19
C VAL A 57 -0.31 6.63 -0.96
N GLY A 58 0.11 5.37 -1.01
CA GLY A 58 0.91 4.83 -2.11
C GLY A 58 0.19 4.86 -3.46
N ILE A 59 -1.13 4.57 -3.50
CA ILE A 59 -1.96 4.75 -4.71
C ILE A 59 -1.91 6.20 -5.19
N ILE A 60 -2.08 7.17 -4.28
CA ILE A 60 -2.00 8.60 -4.61
C ILE A 60 -0.62 8.97 -5.18
N ILE A 61 0.46 8.41 -4.62
CA ILE A 61 1.82 8.60 -5.13
C ILE A 61 1.94 8.06 -6.56
N GLY A 62 1.45 6.85 -6.83
CA GLY A 62 1.43 6.24 -8.16
C GLY A 62 0.68 7.10 -9.18
N ILE A 63 -0.54 7.55 -8.85
CA ILE A 63 -1.34 8.45 -9.71
C ILE A 63 -0.58 9.74 -10.01
N ASN A 64 0.02 10.36 -8.98
CA ASN A 64 0.73 11.62 -9.16
C ASN A 64 2.01 11.45 -9.99
N LEU A 65 2.69 10.30 -9.92
CA LEU A 65 3.82 9.97 -10.79
C LEU A 65 3.37 9.77 -12.25
N ILE A 66 2.26 9.05 -12.48
CA ILE A 66 1.66 8.87 -13.82
C ILE A 66 1.30 10.24 -14.44
N LYS A 67 0.79 11.16 -13.62
CA LYS A 67 0.46 12.54 -14.01
C LYS A 67 1.69 13.46 -14.09
N ASN A 68 2.90 12.92 -13.97
CA ASN A 68 4.17 13.66 -14.02
C ASN A 68 4.27 14.82 -13.01
N LYS A 69 3.53 14.78 -11.88
CA LYS A 69 3.56 15.87 -10.88
C LYS A 69 4.87 15.95 -10.11
N PHE A 70 5.60 14.83 -10.02
CA PHE A 70 6.95 14.78 -9.47
C PHE A 70 7.76 13.64 -10.11
N GLY A 71 9.08 13.64 -9.92
CA GLY A 71 9.98 12.65 -10.52
C GLY A 71 9.99 11.31 -9.79
N ILE A 72 10.42 10.26 -10.51
CA ILE A 72 10.56 8.87 -10.03
C ILE A 72 11.28 8.78 -8.68
N LYS A 73 12.41 9.49 -8.53
CA LYS A 73 13.21 9.45 -7.29
C LYS A 73 12.37 9.87 -6.08
N LYS A 74 11.57 10.92 -6.22
CA LYS A 74 10.69 11.40 -5.14
C LYS A 74 9.58 10.40 -4.84
N ALA A 75 8.97 9.82 -5.88
CA ALA A 75 7.94 8.80 -5.73
C ALA A 75 8.46 7.58 -4.96
N LEU A 76 9.62 7.05 -5.33
CA LEU A 76 10.22 5.89 -4.68
C LEU A 76 10.65 6.17 -3.23
N ILE A 77 11.23 7.35 -2.97
CA ILE A 77 11.59 7.77 -1.60
C ILE A 77 10.35 7.91 -0.71
N MET A 78 9.19 8.24 -1.27
CA MET A 78 7.96 8.31 -0.50
C MET A 78 7.30 6.94 -0.32
N ASP A 79 7.23 6.13 -1.39
CA ASP A 79 6.48 4.87 -1.42
C ASP A 79 7.21 3.72 -0.70
N ILE A 80 8.52 3.56 -0.91
CA ILE A 80 9.29 2.45 -0.33
C ILE A 80 9.24 2.48 1.21
N PRO A 81 9.45 3.61 1.90
CA PRO A 81 9.32 3.65 3.35
C PRO A 81 7.90 3.36 3.84
N LEU A 82 6.86 3.75 3.10
CA LEU A 82 5.47 3.44 3.49
C LEU A 82 5.24 1.93 3.52
N LEU A 83 5.69 1.21 2.49
CA LEU A 83 5.59 -0.25 2.42
C LEU A 83 6.44 -0.93 3.51
N ILE A 84 7.66 -0.44 3.75
CA ILE A 84 8.52 -0.97 4.81
C ILE A 84 7.87 -0.77 6.18
N ILE A 85 7.37 0.43 6.48
CA ILE A 85 6.71 0.72 7.76
C ILE A 85 5.47 -0.16 7.94
N GLY A 86 4.62 -0.27 6.91
CA GLY A 86 3.45 -1.13 6.94
C GLY A 86 3.81 -2.59 7.20
N PHE A 87 4.83 -3.11 6.52
CA PHE A 87 5.34 -4.46 6.74
C PHE A 87 5.87 -4.66 8.17
N LEU A 88 6.69 -3.74 8.68
CA LEU A 88 7.28 -3.84 10.02
C LEU A 88 6.23 -3.80 11.13
N ILE A 89 5.26 -2.89 11.05
CA ILE A 89 4.15 -2.80 12.00
C ILE A 89 3.37 -4.12 12.02
N SER A 90 3.19 -4.72 10.85
CA SER A 90 2.46 -5.98 10.67
C SER A 90 3.24 -7.22 11.10
N PHE A 91 4.55 -7.17 11.26
CA PHE A 91 5.35 -8.34 11.62
C PHE A 91 5.85 -8.31 13.06
N ILE A 92 6.12 -7.12 13.62
CA ILE A 92 6.74 -6.95 14.94
C ILE A 92 5.71 -6.98 16.07
N ILE A 93 4.51 -6.45 15.84
CA ILE A 93 3.51 -6.18 16.88
C ILE A 93 2.48 -7.30 17.09
N PRO A 94 2.11 -8.10 16.07
CA PRO A 94 1.22 -9.24 16.25
C PRO A 94 1.95 -10.54 16.61
N MET A 95 3.28 -10.49 16.82
CA MET A 95 4.06 -11.56 17.48
C MET A 95 4.05 -11.40 19.00
#